data_AF-A0A1T1H7E8-F1
#
_entry.id   AF-A0A1T1H7E8-F1
#
_cell.length_a   1.000
_cell.length_b   1.000
_cell.length_c   1.000
_cell.angle_alpha   90.00
_cell.angle_beta   90.00
_cell.angle_gamma   90.00
#
_symmetry.space_group_name_H-M   'P 1'
#
loop_
_entity.id
_entity.type
_entity.pdbx_description
1 polymer ?
#
loop_
_entity_poly.entity_id
_entity_poly.type
_entity_poly.pdbx_seq_one_letter_code
_entity_poly.pdbx_strand_id
1 'polypeptide(L)' 'MISSSDALKNLVQCVGSSAPALFGKTILVSSPRLRLEARALGFKKIVQARGAGTQWQLAALATIASQR' A
#
# COMPACT_ATOMS: atom_id res chain seq x y z
N MET A 1 -5.41 4.06 0.75
CA MET A 1 -5.11 2.84 1.52
C MET A 1 -5.72 1.65 0.80
N ILE A 2 -5.03 0.50 0.75
CA ILE A 2 -5.52 -0.71 0.09
C ILE A 2 -6.08 -1.68 1.14
N SER A 3 -7.37 -1.94 1.04
CA SER A 3 -8.12 -2.80 1.95
C SER A 3 -8.36 -4.22 1.43
N SER A 4 -8.17 -4.47 0.12
CA SER A 4 -8.40 -5.76 -0.53
C SER A 4 -7.45 -6.00 -1.71
N SER A 5 -7.34 -7.27 -2.12
CA SER A 5 -6.53 -7.71 -3.24
C SER A 5 -7.04 -7.16 -4.57
N ASP A 6 -8.36 -7.08 -4.73
CA ASP A 6 -8.97 -6.53 -5.94
C ASP A 6 -8.71 -5.04 -6.07
N ALA A 7 -8.79 -4.28 -4.97
CA ALA A 7 -8.44 -2.87 -4.97
C ALA A 7 -6.97 -2.65 -5.38
N LEU A 8 -6.07 -3.54 -4.95
CA LEU A 8 -4.66 -3.49 -5.32
C LEU A 8 -4.45 -3.71 -6.83
N LYS A 9 -5.10 -4.73 -7.39
CA LYS A 9 -5.01 -5.06 -8.82
C LYS A 9 -5.64 -3.96 -9.67
N ASN A 10 -6.81 -3.46 -9.27
CA ASN A 10 -7.50 -2.37 -9.96
C ASN A 10 -6.66 -1.11 -9.98
N LEU A 11 -5.98 -0.77 -8.86
CA LEU A 11 -5.07 0.37 -8.83
C LEU A 11 -3.97 0.25 -9.90
N VAL A 12 -3.33 -0.93 -10.00
CA VAL A 12 -2.28 -1.17 -10.99
C VAL A 12 -2.83 -1.06 -12.42
N GLN A 13 -4.03 -1.60 -12.67
CA GLN A 13 -4.71 -1.49 -13.96
C GLN A 13 -5.05 -0.05 -14.34
N CYS A 14 -5.59 0.74 -13.40
CA CYS A 14 -5.95 2.14 -13.64
C CYS A 14 -4.74 3.02 -13.97
N VAL A 15 -3.58 2.68 -13.42
CA VAL A 15 -2.34 3.46 -13.61
C VAL A 15 -1.66 3.11 -14.94
N GLY A 16 -1.95 1.94 -15.51
CA GLY A 16 -1.52 1.54 -16.85
C GLY A 16 -0.01 1.72 -17.07
N SER A 17 0.36 2.47 -18.11
CA SER A 17 1.75 2.75 -18.50
C SER A 17 2.56 3.48 -17.42
N SER A 18 1.90 4.13 -16.45
CA SER A 18 2.57 4.85 -15.35
C SER A 18 2.90 3.96 -14.15
N ALA A 19 2.63 2.65 -14.22
CA ALA A 19 2.87 1.70 -13.15
C ALA A 19 4.30 1.74 -12.58
N PRO A 20 5.37 1.92 -13.38
CA PRO A 20 6.73 2.00 -12.85
C PRO A 20 6.95 3.15 -11.85
N ALA A 21 6.30 4.30 -12.07
CA ALA A 21 6.39 5.45 -11.16
C ALA A 21 5.61 5.20 -9.86
N LEU A 22 4.49 4.48 -9.95
CA LEU A 22 3.67 4.10 -8.80
C LEU A 22 4.42 3.15 -7.85
N PHE A 23 5.18 2.19 -8.38
CA PHE A 23 5.90 1.20 -7.57
C PHE A 23 7.01 1.80 -6.69
N GLY A 24 7.46 3.02 -7.00
CA GLY A 24 8.38 3.80 -6.17
C GLY A 24 7.71 4.59 -5.03
N LYS A 25 6.37 4.71 -5.03
CA LYS A 25 5.61 5.41 -4.00
C LYS A 25 5.37 4.51 -2.78
N THR A 26 5.19 5.14 -1.63
CA THR A 26 4.77 4.43 -0.41
C THR A 26 3.30 4.05 -0.51
N ILE A 27 3.00 2.76 -0.36
CA ILE A 27 1.63 2.25 -0.30
C ILE A 27 1.31 1.76 1.11
N LEU A 28 0.09 2.07 1.57
CA LEU A 28 -0.45 1.61 2.85
C LEU A 28 -1.44 0.47 2.62
N VAL A 29 -1.18 -0.69 3.22
CA VAL A 29 -2.02 -1.90 3.13
C VAL A 29 -2.60 -2.31 4.48
N SER A 30 -3.78 -2.91 4.49
CA SER A 30 -4.50 -3.27 5.74
C SER A 30 -4.08 -4.60 6.37
N SER A 31 -3.35 -5.46 5.66
CA SER A 31 -3.04 -6.82 6.12
C SER A 31 -1.67 -7.34 5.64
N PRO A 32 -1.10 -8.36 6.32
CA PRO A 32 0.14 -9.01 5.89
C PRO A 32 0.04 -9.64 4.50
N ARG A 33 -1.11 -10.22 4.17
CA ARG A 33 -1.34 -10.84 2.85
C ARG A 33 -1.21 -9.81 1.73
N LEU A 34 -1.83 -8.64 1.88
CA LEU A 34 -1.74 -7.56 0.90
C LEU A 34 -0.34 -7.00 0.76
N ARG A 35 0.48 -7.05 1.83
CA ARG A 35 1.89 -6.66 1.75
C ARG A 35 2.66 -7.58 0.82
N LEU A 36 2.42 -8.89 0.87
CA LEU A 36 3.07 -9.86 -0.02
C LEU A 36 2.60 -9.67 -1.47
N GLU A 37 1.30 -9.48 -1.67
CA GLU A 37 0.75 -9.21 -3.01
C GLU A 37 1.28 -7.91 -3.61
N ALA A 38 1.39 -6.84 -2.82
CA ALA A 38 1.98 -5.58 -3.26
C ALA A 38 3.47 -5.73 -3.61
N ARG A 39 4.23 -6.53 -2.85
CA ARG A 39 5.62 -6.85 -3.21
C ARG A 39 5.70 -7.60 -4.53
N ALA A 40 4.84 -8.59 -4.75
CA ALA A 40 4.81 -9.37 -5.99
C ALA A 40 4.50 -8.49 -7.22
N LEU A 41 3.70 -7.45 -7.04
CA LEU A 41 3.40 -6.45 -8.09
C LEU A 41 4.53 -5.42 -8.30
N GLY A 42 5.56 -5.42 -7.46
CA GLY A 42 6.74 -4.56 -7.63
C GLY A 42 6.81 -3.33 -6.71
N PHE A 43 5.86 -3.14 -5.80
CA PHE A 43 5.92 -2.03 -4.84
C PHE A 43 7.13 -2.17 -3.90
N LYS A 44 7.96 -1.13 -3.86
CA LYS A 44 9.20 -1.13 -3.06
C LYS A 44 8.99 -0.62 -1.63
N LYS A 45 8.10 0.37 -1.46
CA LYS A 45 7.83 1.02 -0.17
C LYS A 45 6.42 0.65 0.29
N ILE A 46 6.31 -0.29 1.22
CA ILE A 46 5.01 -0.79 1.70
C ILE A 46 4.95 -0.65 3.21
N VAL A 47 3.95 0.09 3.69
CA VAL A 47 3.60 0.19 5.09
C VAL A 47 2.34 -0.64 5.34
N GLN A 48 2.37 -1.45 6.39
CA GLN A 48 1.26 -2.30 6.78
C GLN A 48 0.63 -1.74 8.04
N ALA A 49 -0.66 -1.43 7.99
CA ALA A 49 -1.43 -1.12 9.18
C ALA A 49 -1.63 -2.39 10.03
N ARG A 50 -1.77 -2.23 11.36
CA ARG A 50 -2.08 -3.34 12.27
C ARG A 50 -3.52 -3.84 12.17
N GLY A 51 -4.35 -3.18 11.37
CA GLY A 51 -5.74 -3.55 11.07
C GLY A 51 -6.42 -2.50 10.19
N ALA A 52 -7.69 -2.74 9.82
CA ALA A 52 -8.46 -1.86 8.94
C ALA A 52 -9.12 -0.66 9.66
N GLY A 53 -9.18 -0.66 11.00
CA GLY A 53 -9.81 0.42 11.77
C GLY A 53 -9.03 1.74 11.69
N THR A 54 -9.75 2.87 11.72
CA THR A 54 -9.21 4.23 11.51
C THR A 54 -7.97 4.54 12.35
N GLN A 55 -7.94 4.14 13.62
CA GLN A 55 -6.79 4.33 14.51
C GLN A 55 -5.49 3.71 13.96
N TRP A 56 -5.59 2.53 13.35
CA TRP A 56 -4.42 1.82 12.81
C TRP A 56 -3.94 2.44 11.50
N GLN A 57 -4.86 3.03 10.74
CA GLN A 57 -4.53 3.79 9.54
C GLN A 57 -3.76 5.07 9.91
N LEU A 58 -4.27 5.81 10.89
CA LEU A 58 -3.65 7.04 11.38
C LEU A 58 -2.24 6.78 11.97
N ALA A 59 -2.08 5.72 12.76
CA ALA A 59 -0.77 5.33 13.30
C ALA A 59 0.23 4.97 12.19
N ALA A 60 -0.23 4.27 11.14
CA ALA A 60 0.61 3.92 10.01
C ALA A 60 1.00 5.15 9.17
N LEU A 61 0.08 6.11 9.00
CA LEU A 61 0.37 7.40 8.36
C LEU A 61 1.37 8.23 9.18
N ALA A 62 1.24 8.26 10.50
CA ALA A 62 2.19 8.93 11.38
C ALA A 62 3.61 8.33 11.26
N THR A 63 3.70 7.01 11.10
CA THR A 63 4.98 6.32 10.87
C THR A 63 5.60 6.70 9.51
N ILE A 64 4.79 6.91 8.47
CA ILE A 64 5.29 7.40 7.18
C ILE A 64 5.80 8.84 7.32
N ALA A 65 5.09 9.68 8.05
CA ALA A 65 5.45 11.08 8.25
C ALA A 65 6.74 11.26 9.06
N SER A 66 7.03 10.36 10.01
CA SER A 66 8.25 10.43 10.84
C SER A 66 9.51 9.87 10.18
N GLN A 67 9.38 9.15 9.06
CA GLN A 67 10.51 8.59 8.29
C GLN A 67 11.05 9.57 7.24
N ARG A 68 10.68 10.85 7.32
CA ARG A 68 10.98 11.89 6.34
C ARG A 68 12.00 12.87 6.90
#